data_AF-A0A2E5YYT3-F1
#
_entry.id   AF-A0A2E5YYT3-F1
#
_cell.length_a   1.000
_cell.length_b   1.000
_cell.length_c   1.000
_cell.angle_alpha   90.00
_cell.angle_beta   90.00
_cell.angle_gamma   90.00
#
_symmetry.space_group_name_H-M   'P 1'
#
loop_
_entity.id
_entity.type
_entity.pdbx_description
1 polymer ?
#
loop_
_entity_poly.entity_id
_entity_poly.type
_entity_poly.pdbx_seq_one_letter_code
_entity_poly.pdbx_strand_id
1 'polypeptide(L)'
;MGSFDEGYKTFESNLKQRPKDSRGAVWDLAGMGSILFFQRNFTDSEKIWERVFEERKKHNIVWGKLEMTTFQYLTLNELGKEFDLQIIRDLIKEKESNSEDFSEELFFRLYKLLGDEKYLTKSYEKVQEELNKVEEDLKAVYLDYPIEKQIIAEYKKVVGEKD
;
A
#
# COMPACT_ATOMS: atom_id res chain seq x y z
N MET A 1 -9.74 -12.64 -7.52
CA MET A 1 -9.80 -11.56 -6.50
C MET A 1 -10.38 -12.16 -5.24
N GLY A 2 -9.67 -12.06 -4.10
CA GLY A 2 -10.18 -12.55 -2.82
C GLY A 2 -11.46 -11.83 -2.41
N SER A 3 -12.28 -12.46 -1.58
CA SER A 3 -13.50 -11.85 -1.05
C SER A 3 -13.12 -10.72 -0.09
N PHE A 4 -13.04 -9.48 -0.59
CA PHE A 4 -12.71 -8.29 0.22
C PHE A 4 -13.60 -8.19 1.47
N ASP A 5 -14.86 -8.61 1.36
CA ASP A 5 -15.80 -8.63 2.47
C ASP A 5 -15.39 -9.63 3.58
N GLU A 6 -14.87 -10.80 3.22
CA GLU A 6 -14.34 -11.76 4.20
C GLU A 6 -13.06 -11.26 4.87
N GLY A 7 -12.18 -10.62 4.08
CA GLY A 7 -10.98 -9.97 4.61
C GLY A 7 -11.33 -8.88 5.63
N TYR A 8 -12.29 -8.01 5.28
CA TYR A 8 -12.76 -6.96 6.16
C TYR A 8 -13.38 -7.51 7.44
N LYS A 9 -14.26 -8.52 7.34
CA LYS A 9 -14.87 -9.19 8.50
C LYS A 9 -13.84 -9.85 9.40
N THR A 10 -12.78 -10.40 8.84
CA THR A 10 -11.68 -11.00 9.62
C THR A 10 -10.99 -9.94 10.48
N PHE A 11 -10.58 -8.83 9.89
CA PHE A 11 -9.95 -7.73 10.64
C PHE A 11 -10.90 -7.11 11.65
N GLU A 12 -12.18 -6.93 11.30
CA GLU A 12 -13.18 -6.41 12.22
C GLU A 12 -13.38 -7.33 13.43
N SER A 13 -13.44 -8.65 13.20
CA SER A 13 -13.53 -9.66 14.25
C SER A 13 -12.31 -9.64 15.17
N ASN A 14 -11.10 -9.57 14.59
CA ASN A 14 -9.86 -9.45 15.37
C ASN A 14 -9.89 -8.21 16.26
N LEU A 15 -10.26 -7.07 15.71
CA LEU A 15 -10.32 -5.80 16.43
C LEU A 15 -11.30 -5.85 17.61
N LYS A 16 -12.45 -6.54 17.46
CA LYS A 16 -13.44 -6.75 18.53
C LYS A 16 -12.91 -7.64 19.66
N GLN A 17 -12.04 -8.59 19.35
CA GLN A 17 -11.49 -9.54 20.32
C GLN A 17 -10.23 -9.01 21.03
N ARG A 18 -9.60 -7.96 20.49
CA ARG A 18 -8.38 -7.40 21.07
C ARG A 18 -8.64 -6.68 22.40
N PRO A 19 -7.66 -6.72 23.32
CA PRO A 19 -7.63 -5.79 24.44
C PRO A 19 -7.67 -4.33 23.96
N LYS A 20 -8.34 -3.47 24.73
CA LYS A 20 -8.58 -2.05 24.40
C LYS A 20 -7.31 -1.24 24.08
N ASP A 21 -6.15 -1.66 24.60
CA ASP A 21 -4.87 -0.97 24.43
C ASP A 21 -3.85 -1.81 23.62
N SER A 22 -4.33 -2.68 22.75
CA SER A 22 -3.47 -3.52 21.91
C SER A 22 -2.84 -2.72 20.77
N ARG A 23 -1.51 -2.66 20.72
CA ARG A 23 -0.75 -2.13 19.56
C ARG A 23 -1.11 -2.84 18.25
N GLY A 24 -1.60 -4.08 18.31
CA GLY A 24 -2.04 -4.84 17.15
C GLY A 24 -3.30 -4.30 16.49
N ALA A 25 -4.08 -3.43 17.16
CA ALA A 25 -5.25 -2.80 16.56
C ALA A 25 -4.89 -1.98 15.30
N VAL A 26 -3.70 -1.38 15.26
CA VAL A 26 -3.22 -0.63 14.09
C VAL A 26 -3.08 -1.52 12.85
N TRP A 27 -2.69 -2.79 13.02
CA TRP A 27 -2.58 -3.73 11.91
C TRP A 27 -3.94 -4.06 11.30
N ASP A 28 -4.93 -4.42 12.14
CA ASP A 28 -6.26 -4.75 11.65
C ASP A 28 -6.96 -3.53 11.05
N LEU A 29 -6.81 -2.35 11.67
CA LEU A 29 -7.32 -1.10 11.12
C LEU A 29 -6.68 -0.76 9.77
N ALA A 30 -5.37 -0.90 9.62
CA ALA A 30 -4.70 -0.67 8.34
C ALA A 30 -5.16 -1.66 7.25
N GLY A 31 -5.40 -2.92 7.62
CA GLY A 31 -6.01 -3.92 6.74
C GLY A 31 -7.44 -3.56 6.31
N MET A 32 -8.26 -3.08 7.25
CA MET A 32 -9.61 -2.59 6.92
C MET A 32 -9.57 -1.36 6.00
N GLY A 33 -8.67 -0.41 6.27
CA GLY A 33 -8.52 0.82 5.50
C GLY A 33 -8.07 0.54 4.06
N SER A 34 -7.13 -0.37 3.86
CA SER A 34 -6.68 -0.78 2.53
C SER A 34 -7.75 -1.53 1.75
N ILE A 35 -8.51 -2.42 2.40
CA ILE A 35 -9.64 -3.10 1.76
C ILE A 35 -10.70 -2.10 1.28
N LEU A 36 -11.09 -1.15 2.13
CA LEU A 36 -12.06 -0.11 1.74
C LEU A 36 -11.54 0.74 0.57
N PHE A 37 -10.23 1.04 0.54
CA PHE A 37 -9.60 1.72 -0.58
C PHE A 37 -9.73 0.90 -1.87
N PHE A 38 -9.41 -0.40 -1.84
CA PHE A 38 -9.54 -1.28 -3.01
C PHE A 38 -10.99 -1.49 -3.45
N GLN A 39 -11.95 -1.42 -2.53
CA GLN A 39 -13.39 -1.41 -2.81
C GLN A 39 -13.90 -0.05 -3.34
N ARG A 40 -13.02 0.94 -3.48
CA ARG A 40 -13.35 2.33 -3.83
C ARG A 40 -14.30 3.03 -2.84
N ASN A 41 -14.41 2.52 -1.61
CA ASN A 41 -15.12 3.19 -0.54
C ASN A 41 -14.18 4.16 0.19
N PHE A 42 -13.82 5.25 -0.49
CA PHE A 42 -12.81 6.19 -0.02
C PHE A 42 -13.24 6.96 1.22
N THR A 43 -14.54 7.29 1.34
CA THR A 43 -15.08 7.99 2.51
C THR A 43 -14.91 7.18 3.79
N ASP A 44 -15.18 5.88 3.77
CA ASP A 44 -14.98 5.05 4.96
C ASP A 44 -13.50 4.67 5.14
N SER A 45 -12.76 4.49 4.05
CA SER A 45 -11.31 4.29 4.11
C SER A 45 -10.62 5.45 4.83
N GLU A 46 -10.98 6.70 4.53
CA GLU A 46 -10.46 7.89 5.19
C GLU A 46 -10.67 7.85 6.71
N LYS A 47 -11.90 7.57 7.16
CA LYS A 47 -12.22 7.46 8.60
C LYS A 47 -11.38 6.39 9.28
N ILE A 48 -11.13 5.27 8.61
CA ILE A 48 -10.28 4.21 9.14
C ILE A 48 -8.82 4.67 9.21
N TRP A 49 -8.31 5.36 8.18
CA TRP A 49 -6.94 5.89 8.21
C TRP A 49 -6.74 6.96 9.29
N GLU A 50 -7.71 7.85 9.52
CA GLU A 50 -7.70 8.78 10.66
C GLU A 50 -7.53 8.02 11.97
N ARG A 51 -8.35 6.99 12.19
CA ARG A 51 -8.27 6.13 13.38
C ARG A 51 -6.95 5.38 13.47
N VAL A 52 -6.38 4.90 12.35
CA VAL A 52 -5.05 4.29 12.31
C VAL A 52 -4.01 5.25 12.91
N PHE A 53 -3.98 6.51 12.47
CA PHE A 53 -2.99 7.48 12.93
C PHE A 53 -3.21 7.92 14.38
N GLU A 54 -4.46 8.00 14.86
CA GLU A 54 -4.77 8.19 16.27
C GLU A 54 -4.21 7.07 17.16
N GLU A 55 -4.46 5.81 16.79
CA GLU A 55 -3.96 4.65 17.53
C GLU A 55 -2.43 4.54 17.46
N ARG A 56 -1.83 4.86 16.31
CA ARG A 56 -0.37 4.92 16.19
C ARG A 56 0.24 5.95 17.14
N LYS A 57 -0.35 7.14 17.24
CA LYS A 57 0.08 8.20 18.17
C LYS A 57 -0.07 7.75 19.62
N LYS A 58 -1.24 7.21 19.98
CA LYS A 58 -1.51 6.68 21.33
C LYS A 58 -0.49 5.64 21.77
N HIS A 59 -0.07 4.77 20.85
CA HIS A 59 0.81 3.64 21.13
C HIS A 59 2.27 3.84 20.71
N ASN A 60 2.67 5.06 20.35
CA ASN A 60 4.01 5.41 19.86
C ASN A 60 4.53 4.40 18.81
N ILE A 61 3.71 4.12 17.79
CA ILE A 61 4.03 3.14 16.74
C ILE A 61 4.79 3.82 15.60
N VAL A 62 6.02 3.35 15.36
CA VAL A 62 6.94 3.92 14.37
C VAL A 62 7.03 3.10 13.08
N TRP A 63 6.80 1.79 13.13
CA TRP A 63 6.90 0.90 11.96
C TRP A 63 5.84 1.20 10.90
N GLY A 64 6.12 0.90 9.63
CA GLY A 64 5.14 0.99 8.53
C GLY A 64 4.61 2.40 8.24
N LYS A 65 5.33 3.45 8.68
CA LYS A 65 4.85 4.84 8.59
C LYS A 65 4.71 5.29 7.15
N LEU A 66 5.68 4.98 6.29
CA LEU A 66 5.64 5.35 4.86
C LEU A 66 4.48 4.65 4.15
N GLU A 67 4.31 3.35 4.35
CA GLU A 67 3.29 2.52 3.72
C GLU A 67 1.87 3.01 4.08
N MET A 68 1.60 3.25 5.37
CA MET A 68 0.30 3.73 5.83
C MET A 68 0.02 5.18 5.41
N THR A 69 1.03 6.05 5.43
CA THR A 69 0.87 7.45 4.97
C THR A 69 0.58 7.48 3.47
N THR A 70 1.23 6.62 2.69
CA THR A 70 0.99 6.51 1.24
C THR A 70 -0.46 6.10 0.97
N PHE A 71 -1.01 5.13 1.69
CA PHE A 71 -2.42 4.76 1.57
C PHE A 71 -3.39 5.87 1.97
N GLN A 72 -3.14 6.55 3.08
CA GLN A 72 -3.95 7.68 3.51
C GLN A 72 -3.96 8.76 2.42
N TYR A 73 -2.80 9.10 1.86
CA TYR A 73 -2.71 10.16 0.86
C TYR A 73 -3.33 9.76 -0.48
N LEU A 74 -3.20 8.50 -0.90
CA LEU A 74 -3.96 7.98 -2.05
C LEU A 74 -5.47 8.09 -1.82
N THR A 75 -5.94 7.80 -0.60
CA THR A 75 -7.36 7.93 -0.23
C THR A 75 -7.82 9.39 -0.28
N LEU A 76 -7.02 10.31 0.27
CA LEU A 76 -7.29 11.75 0.22
C LEU A 76 -7.30 12.27 -1.22
N ASN A 77 -6.37 11.80 -2.06
CA ASN A 77 -6.29 12.16 -3.48
C ASN A 77 -7.57 11.76 -4.24
N GLU A 78 -8.07 10.54 -4.03
CA GLU A 78 -9.34 10.09 -4.63
C GLU A 78 -10.55 10.90 -4.16
N LEU A 79 -10.48 11.49 -2.96
CA LEU A 79 -11.50 12.39 -2.42
C LEU A 79 -11.31 13.86 -2.84
N GLY A 80 -10.27 14.18 -3.61
CA GLY A 80 -9.92 15.55 -3.99
C GLY A 80 -9.48 16.42 -2.81
N LYS A 81 -8.98 15.81 -1.74
CA LYS A 81 -8.50 16.49 -0.53
C LYS A 81 -7.00 16.76 -0.62
N GLU A 82 -6.58 17.90 -0.09
CA GLU A 82 -5.17 18.28 -0.05
C GLU A 82 -4.40 17.51 1.02
N PHE A 83 -3.10 17.30 0.76
CA PHE A 83 -2.15 16.67 1.67
C PHE A 83 -0.74 17.17 1.35
N ASP A 84 0.16 17.09 2.33
CA ASP A 84 1.52 17.60 2.18
C ASP A 84 2.47 16.53 1.60
N LEU A 85 2.75 16.63 0.31
CA LEU A 85 3.71 15.76 -0.38
C LEU A 85 5.12 15.77 0.25
N GLN A 86 5.50 16.83 0.98
CA GLN A 86 6.79 16.87 1.65
C GLN A 86 6.91 15.78 2.72
N ILE A 87 5.82 15.46 3.42
CA ILE A 87 5.80 14.38 4.42
C ILE A 87 6.18 13.04 3.78
N ILE A 88 5.62 12.72 2.60
CA ILE A 88 5.97 11.48 1.88
C ILE A 88 7.42 11.51 1.43
N ARG A 89 7.90 12.63 0.88
CA ARG A 89 9.30 12.75 0.44
C ARG A 89 10.29 12.56 1.58
N ASP A 90 9.98 13.08 2.76
CA ASP A 90 10.83 12.92 3.95
C ASP A 90 10.80 11.47 4.46
N LEU A 91 9.63 10.81 4.45
CA LEU A 91 9.52 9.39 4.83
C LEU A 91 10.25 8.45 3.86
N ILE A 92 10.27 8.77 2.56
CA ILE A 92 11.06 8.02 1.57
C ILE A 92 12.54 8.14 1.91
N LYS A 93 13.04 9.36 2.14
CA LYS A 93 14.45 9.59 2.50
C LYS A 93 14.83 8.90 3.80
N GLU A 94 13.95 8.94 4.81
CA GLU A 94 14.17 8.26 6.09
C GLU A 94 14.33 6.75 5.87
N LYS A 95 13.41 6.12 5.13
CA LYS A 95 13.45 4.68 4.82
C LYS A 95 14.70 4.31 4.00
N GLU A 96 15.04 5.11 2.99
CA GLU A 96 16.27 4.94 2.20
C GLU A 96 17.53 5.06 3.07
N SER A 97 17.58 6.03 3.99
CA SER A 97 18.73 6.26 4.88
C SER A 97 18.92 5.13 5.89
N ASN A 98 17.84 4.46 6.28
CA ASN A 98 17.86 3.30 7.17
C ASN A 98 18.18 1.98 6.44
N SER A 99 18.44 2.02 5.13
CA SER A 99 18.62 0.83 4.28
C SER A 99 17.44 -0.14 4.36
N GLU A 100 16.23 0.38 4.60
CA GLU A 100 15.01 -0.41 4.64
C GLU A 100 14.52 -0.72 3.22
N ASP A 101 14.09 -1.95 3.01
CA ASP A 101 13.63 -2.40 1.71
C ASP A 101 12.22 -1.88 1.37
N PHE A 102 12.00 -1.59 0.10
CA PHE A 102 10.73 -1.12 -0.46
C PHE A 102 10.10 -2.23 -1.28
N SER A 103 8.84 -2.61 -1.01
CA SER A 103 8.16 -3.59 -1.87
C SER A 103 7.82 -3.01 -3.25
N GLU A 104 7.65 -3.89 -4.22
CA GLU A 104 7.10 -3.60 -5.55
C GLU A 104 5.78 -2.82 -5.45
N GLU A 105 4.92 -3.22 -4.51
CA GLU A 105 3.64 -2.57 -4.27
C GLU A 105 3.79 -1.16 -3.68
N LEU A 106 4.75 -0.94 -2.77
CA LEU A 106 5.04 0.39 -2.23
C LEU A 106 5.55 1.32 -3.34
N PHE A 107 6.48 0.86 -4.17
CA PHE A 107 6.95 1.62 -5.31
C PHE A 107 5.81 1.98 -6.28
N PHE A 108 4.92 1.04 -6.57
CA PHE A 108 3.76 1.30 -7.43
C PHE A 108 2.84 2.38 -6.87
N ARG A 109 2.55 2.32 -5.56
CA ARG A 109 1.75 3.35 -4.88
C ARG A 109 2.42 4.71 -4.87
N LEU A 110 3.74 4.76 -4.65
CA LEU A 110 4.51 5.99 -4.72
C LEU A 110 4.48 6.59 -6.13
N TYR A 111 4.53 5.77 -7.18
CA TYR A 111 4.29 6.23 -8.56
C TYR A 111 2.90 6.84 -8.70
N LYS A 112 1.84 6.15 -8.27
CA LYS A 112 0.46 6.66 -8.35
C LYS A 112 0.25 7.97 -7.58
N LEU A 113 0.97 8.16 -6.46
CA LEU A 113 0.87 9.35 -5.63
C LEU A 113 1.71 10.53 -6.15
N LEU A 114 2.92 10.25 -6.65
CA LEU A 114 3.91 11.29 -7.01
C LEU A 114 3.99 11.57 -8.51
N GLY A 115 3.44 10.68 -9.34
CA GLY A 115 3.52 10.76 -10.81
C GLY A 115 4.92 10.55 -11.39
N ASP A 116 5.90 10.19 -10.57
CA ASP A 116 7.29 10.04 -10.98
C ASP A 116 7.55 8.60 -11.46
N GLU A 117 7.75 8.45 -12.78
CA GLU A 117 7.94 7.18 -13.47
C GLU A 117 9.09 6.33 -12.90
N LYS A 118 10.08 6.94 -12.24
CA LYS A 118 11.18 6.18 -11.61
C LYS A 118 10.66 5.14 -10.60
N TYR A 119 9.56 5.45 -9.91
CA TYR A 119 8.96 4.52 -8.96
C TYR A 119 8.21 3.39 -9.68
N LEU A 120 7.63 3.65 -10.85
CA LEU A 120 7.02 2.60 -11.68
C LEU A 120 8.09 1.63 -12.21
N THR A 121 9.23 2.16 -12.67
CA THR A 121 10.37 1.35 -13.10
C THR A 121 10.89 0.47 -11.97
N LYS A 122 11.15 1.04 -10.79
CA LYS A 122 11.60 0.27 -9.61
C LYS A 122 10.58 -0.80 -9.19
N SER A 123 9.29 -0.49 -9.27
CA SER A 123 8.21 -1.46 -9.00
C SER A 123 8.26 -2.63 -9.98
N TYR A 124 8.36 -2.36 -11.28
CA TYR A 124 8.47 -3.38 -12.31
C TYR A 124 9.74 -4.23 -12.17
N GLU A 125 10.89 -3.60 -11.95
CA GLU A 125 12.18 -4.28 -11.71
C GLU A 125 12.06 -5.29 -10.57
N LYS A 126 11.43 -4.89 -9.46
CA LYS A 126 11.22 -5.76 -8.31
C LYS A 126 10.30 -6.96 -8.61
N VAL A 127 9.24 -6.75 -9.40
CA VAL A 127 8.41 -7.87 -9.91
C VAL A 127 9.25 -8.83 -10.77
N GLN A 128 10.17 -8.32 -11.61
CA GLN A 128 11.04 -9.19 -12.41
C GLN A 128 12.06 -9.95 -11.54
N GLU A 129 12.63 -9.31 -10.52
CA GLU A 129 13.54 -9.96 -9.58
C GLU A 129 12.88 -11.11 -8.82
N GLU A 130 11.65 -10.92 -8.34
CA GLU A 130 10.89 -11.98 -7.68
C GLU A 130 10.47 -13.07 -8.67
N LEU A 131 10.02 -12.71 -9.87
CA LEU A 131 9.68 -13.68 -10.93
C LEU A 131 10.86 -14.60 -11.28
N ASN A 132 12.09 -14.10 -11.25
CA ASN A 132 13.29 -14.90 -11.51
C ASN A 132 13.58 -15.95 -10.41
N LYS A 133 13.01 -15.78 -9.22
CA LYS A 133 13.14 -16.71 -8.08
C LYS A 133 12.00 -17.74 -8.04
N VAL A 134 10.91 -17.50 -8.76
CA VAL A 134 9.73 -18.38 -8.82
C VAL A 134 9.98 -19.55 -9.77
N GLU A 135 9.56 -20.76 -9.36
CA GLU A 135 9.61 -21.98 -10.19
C GLU A 135 8.84 -21.79 -11.50
N GLU A 136 9.34 -22.38 -12.60
CA GLU A 136 8.85 -22.10 -13.96
C GLU A 136 7.35 -22.34 -14.12
N ASP A 137 6.81 -23.37 -13.47
CA ASP A 137 5.39 -23.73 -13.48
C ASP A 137 4.51 -22.79 -12.65
N LEU A 138 5.08 -22.06 -11.69
CA LEU A 138 4.39 -21.09 -10.84
C LEU A 138 4.47 -19.65 -11.35
N LYS A 139 5.34 -19.36 -12.32
CA LYS A 139 5.50 -18.00 -12.88
C LYS A 139 4.20 -17.43 -13.44
N ALA A 140 3.44 -18.23 -14.18
CA ALA A 140 2.15 -17.79 -14.73
C ALA A 140 1.14 -17.43 -13.63
N VAL A 141 1.16 -18.14 -12.50
CA VAL A 141 0.30 -17.86 -11.35
C VAL A 141 0.71 -16.56 -10.67
N TYR A 142 2.00 -16.38 -10.41
CA TYR A 142 2.55 -15.14 -9.83
C TYR A 142 2.23 -13.92 -10.70
N LEU A 143 2.36 -14.02 -12.01
CA LEU A 143 2.04 -12.94 -12.95
C LEU A 143 0.54 -12.58 -13.01
N ASP A 144 -0.35 -13.50 -12.61
CA ASP A 144 -1.79 -13.23 -12.55
C ASP A 144 -2.24 -12.66 -11.19
N TYR A 145 -1.33 -12.54 -10.22
CA TYR A 145 -1.64 -11.88 -8.97
C TYR A 145 -2.03 -10.41 -9.21
N PRO A 146 -3.04 -9.88 -8.48
CA PRO A 146 -3.66 -8.63 -8.86
C PRO A 146 -2.71 -7.43 -8.94
N ILE A 147 -1.71 -7.34 -8.05
CA ILE A 147 -0.82 -6.18 -7.98
C ILE A 147 0.28 -6.28 -9.04
N GLU A 148 0.92 -7.45 -9.18
CA GLU A 148 1.94 -7.74 -10.19
C GLU A 148 1.39 -7.51 -11.60
N LYS A 149 0.19 -8.03 -11.86
CA LYS A 149 -0.53 -7.84 -13.13
C LYS A 149 -0.77 -6.36 -13.43
N GLN A 150 -1.15 -5.57 -12.43
CA GLN A 150 -1.37 -4.12 -12.57
C GLN A 150 -0.06 -3.38 -12.83
N ILE A 151 1.01 -3.69 -12.11
CA ILE A 151 2.34 -3.10 -12.28
C ILE A 151 2.84 -3.32 -13.71
N ILE A 152 2.77 -4.56 -14.21
CA ILE A 152 3.24 -4.91 -15.55
C ILE A 152 2.40 -4.21 -16.62
N ALA A 153 1.07 -4.18 -16.47
CA ALA A 153 0.19 -3.52 -17.42
C ALA A 153 0.45 -2.01 -17.48
N GLU A 154 0.60 -1.36 -16.33
CA GLU A 154 0.88 0.07 -16.26
C GLU A 154 2.27 0.40 -16.82
N TYR A 155 3.30 -0.37 -16.48
CA TYR A 155 4.65 -0.18 -17.00
C TYR A 155 4.67 -0.28 -18.53
N LYS A 156 4.03 -1.31 -19.11
CA LYS A 156 3.92 -1.46 -20.57
C LYS A 156 3.18 -0.29 -21.23
N LYS A 157 2.14 0.24 -20.58
CA LYS A 157 1.42 1.41 -21.09
C LYS A 157 2.30 2.66 -21.07
N VAL A 158 2.94 2.97 -19.95
CA VAL A 158 3.68 4.24 -19.77
C VAL A 158 5.02 4.24 -20.51
N VAL A 159 5.70 3.11 -20.54
CA VAL A 159 7.04 2.99 -21.14
C VAL A 159 6.98 2.46 -22.56
N GLY A 160 6.08 1.51 -22.86
CA GLY A 160 5.92 0.96 -24.21
C GLY A 160 5.25 1.90 -25.21
N GLU A 161 4.59 2.97 -24.76
CA GLU A 161 4.12 4.07 -25.64
C GLU A 161 5.26 5.01 -26.09
N LYS A 162 6.50 4.81 -25.61
CA LYS A 162 7.66 5.65 -25.94
C LYS A 162 8.56 5.08 -27.04
N ASP A 163 8.24 3.89 -27.55
CA ASP A 163 8.92 3.21 -28.68
C ASP A 163 8.07 3.28 -29.96
#